data_AF-A0A023G1R0-F1
#
_entry.id   AF-A0A023G1R0-F1
#
_cell.length_a   1.000
_cell.length_b   1.000
_cell.length_c   1.000
_cell.angle_alpha   90.00
_cell.angle_beta   90.00
_cell.angle_gamma   90.00
#
_symmetry.space_group_name_H-M   'P 1'
#
loop_
_entity.id
_entity.type
_entity.pdbx_description
1 polymer ?
#
loop_
_entity_poly.entity_id
_entity_poly.type
_entity_poly.pdbx_seq_one_letter_code
_entity_poly.pdbx_strand_id
1 'polypeptide(L)'
;AVTQSRYQDTAKCSEFKLRALDIFFVTIPLDATKMANLTAEAERYIDGVNKTSHNILSWGITSDYFKWEKNHSGAEHPIKATVYNVTCHGTMTNYVGSDLFFIGSYLKLTEGIYCPFNVSVNITLPVHTGGQFQVANVTVNLNNRKAKLIRSPNQQPPKRKEIRKVRQRCSFSAAVVFNGSFAYETMSDEGNVTKTLFVPVGYLNNTSQEFQRNGDNLIYTLRGNIARIMYLQQSTAKPILV
;
A
#
# COMPACT_ATOMS: atom_id res chain seq x y z
N ALA A 1 -17.12 12.91 26.69
CA ALA A 1 -16.74 13.19 25.30
C ALA A 1 -15.60 12.25 24.95
N VAL A 2 -15.76 11.39 23.95
CA VAL A 2 -14.70 10.45 23.52
C VAL A 2 -13.74 11.24 22.62
N THR A 3 -12.48 11.38 23.03
CA THR A 3 -11.52 12.21 22.30
C THR A 3 -10.75 11.35 21.29
N GLN A 4 -11.07 11.49 20.00
CA GLN A 4 -10.29 10.92 18.90
C GLN A 4 -9.13 11.87 18.55
N SER A 5 -7.88 11.41 18.67
CA SER A 5 -6.73 12.12 18.13
C SER A 5 -6.78 12.07 16.59
N ARG A 6 -7.30 13.13 15.96
CA ARG A 6 -7.34 13.27 14.49
C ARG A 6 -6.04 13.90 13.98
N TYR A 7 -5.21 13.10 13.34
CA TYR A 7 -4.14 13.60 12.48
C TYR A 7 -4.70 13.82 11.06
N GLN A 8 -4.92 15.09 10.67
CA GLN A 8 -5.28 15.46 9.30
C GLN A 8 -4.02 15.75 8.49
N ASP A 9 -3.71 14.89 7.52
CA ASP A 9 -2.59 15.12 6.59
C ASP A 9 -3.12 15.65 5.25
N THR A 10 -2.80 16.91 4.94
CA THR A 10 -3.09 17.55 3.65
C THR A 10 -2.00 17.16 2.66
N ALA A 11 -2.33 16.28 1.72
CA ALA A 11 -1.33 15.72 0.81
C ALA A 11 -0.93 16.69 -0.32
N LYS A 12 0.19 17.40 -0.15
CA LYS A 12 0.96 17.97 -1.27
C LYS A 12 1.58 16.85 -2.12
N CYS A 13 1.70 17.08 -3.44
CA CYS A 13 2.50 16.22 -4.32
C CYS A 13 3.96 16.23 -3.84
N SER A 14 4.46 15.08 -3.39
CA SER A 14 5.84 14.93 -2.91
C SER A 14 6.68 14.21 -3.97
N GLU A 15 7.80 14.83 -4.36
CA GLU A 15 8.80 14.27 -5.28
C GLU A 15 9.88 13.54 -4.49
N PHE A 16 10.26 12.33 -4.93
CA PHE A 16 11.38 11.58 -4.35
C PHE A 16 12.33 11.13 -5.47
N LYS A 17 13.60 11.51 -5.34
CA LYS A 17 14.71 11.10 -6.23
C LYS A 17 15.63 10.14 -5.47
N LEU A 18 15.71 8.88 -5.90
CA LEU A 18 16.70 7.92 -5.41
C LEU A 18 18.00 8.11 -6.18
N ARG A 19 19.06 8.61 -5.53
CA ARG A 19 20.30 9.06 -6.20
C ARG A 19 21.13 7.96 -6.88
N ALA A 20 20.81 6.68 -6.68
CA ALA A 20 21.55 5.54 -7.24
C ALA A 20 20.88 4.89 -8.47
N LEU A 21 19.61 5.20 -8.76
CA LEU A 21 18.85 4.63 -9.87
C LEU A 21 18.22 5.78 -10.67
N ASP A 22 18.24 5.73 -12.02
CA ASP A 22 17.57 6.74 -12.87
C ASP A 22 16.05 6.52 -12.89
N ILE A 23 15.44 6.49 -11.71
CA ILE A 23 14.04 6.20 -11.49
C ILE A 23 13.34 7.47 -10.98
N PHE A 24 12.20 7.76 -11.58
CA PHE A 24 11.36 8.87 -11.18
C PHE A 24 9.97 8.37 -10.77
N PHE A 25 9.55 8.72 -9.56
CA PHE A 25 8.24 8.38 -9.02
C PHE A 25 7.31 9.59 -9.12
N VAL A 26 6.24 9.45 -9.90
CA VAL A 26 5.11 10.38 -9.87
C VAL A 26 3.97 9.69 -9.16
N THR A 27 3.47 10.36 -8.13
CA THR A 27 2.29 9.91 -7.42
C THR A 27 1.08 10.66 -7.98
N ILE A 28 0.16 9.95 -8.62
CA ILE A 28 -1.02 10.53 -9.26
C ILE A 28 -2.23 10.20 -8.37
N PRO A 29 -2.95 11.22 -7.84
CA PRO A 29 -4.18 10.97 -7.10
C PRO A 29 -5.17 10.29 -8.04
N LEU A 30 -5.73 9.17 -7.60
CA LEU A 30 -6.81 8.50 -8.31
C LEU A 30 -7.81 7.95 -7.32
N ASP A 31 -9.07 8.00 -7.71
CA ASP A 31 -10.11 7.30 -6.99
C ASP A 31 -9.96 5.81 -7.25
N ALA A 32 -9.45 5.09 -6.23
CA ALA A 32 -9.70 3.66 -6.14
C ALA A 32 -11.21 3.47 -6.11
N THR A 33 -11.72 2.52 -6.90
CA THR A 33 -13.16 2.29 -7.04
C THR A 33 -13.77 1.85 -5.72
N LYS A 34 -13.01 1.11 -4.90
CA LYS A 34 -13.36 0.70 -3.54
C LYS A 34 -12.18 0.97 -2.61
N MET A 35 -12.46 1.49 -1.42
CA MET A 35 -11.46 1.84 -0.42
C MET A 35 -11.91 1.34 0.95
N ALA A 36 -11.23 0.33 1.47
CA ALA A 36 -11.44 -0.11 2.84
C ALA A 36 -10.76 0.87 3.81
N ASN A 37 -11.35 1.11 4.99
CA ASN A 37 -10.81 2.02 5.99
C ASN A 37 -10.69 1.32 7.35
N LEU A 38 -9.47 0.91 7.70
CA LEU A 38 -9.22 0.17 8.93
C LEU A 38 -9.48 1.01 10.19
N THR A 39 -9.23 2.33 10.12
CA THR A 39 -9.51 3.24 11.24
C THR A 39 -11.02 3.37 11.48
N ALA A 40 -11.82 3.42 10.41
CA ALA A 40 -13.28 3.46 10.53
C ALA A 40 -13.84 2.15 11.11
N GLU A 41 -13.23 1.00 10.79
CA GLU A 41 -13.61 -0.27 11.41
C GLU A 41 -13.30 -0.32 12.91
N ALA A 42 -12.16 0.24 13.32
CA ALA A 42 -11.83 0.39 14.74
C ALA A 42 -12.84 1.31 15.46
N GLU A 43 -13.19 2.45 14.86
CA GLU A 43 -14.19 3.37 15.40
C GLU A 43 -15.56 2.68 15.56
N ARG A 44 -16.00 1.94 14.53
CA ARG A 44 -17.23 1.15 14.57
C ARG A 44 -17.24 0.12 15.69
N TYR A 45 -16.11 -0.55 15.92
CA TYR A 45 -15.96 -1.49 17.05
C TYR A 45 -16.14 -0.77 18.39
N ILE A 46 -15.43 0.34 18.58
CA ILE A 46 -15.48 1.14 19.81
C ILE A 46 -16.89 1.66 20.08
N ASP A 47 -17.60 2.14 19.05
CA ASP A 47 -18.99 2.56 19.17
C ASP A 47 -19.90 1.40 19.62
N GLY A 48 -19.64 0.19 19.13
CA GLY A 48 -20.35 -1.02 19.57
C GLY A 48 -20.12 -1.33 21.05
N VAL A 49 -18.86 -1.26 21.50
CA VAL A 49 -18.53 -1.47 22.92
C VAL A 49 -19.13 -0.36 23.79
N ASN A 50 -19.06 0.90 23.36
CA ASN A 50 -19.58 2.01 24.16
C ASN A 50 -21.11 2.00 24.33
N LYS A 51 -21.85 1.33 23.42
CA LYS A 51 -23.29 1.09 23.58
C LYS A 51 -23.62 0.04 24.63
N THR A 52 -22.67 -0.84 24.97
CA THR A 52 -22.89 -2.00 25.86
C THR A 52 -22.20 -1.83 27.21
N SER A 53 -21.06 -1.16 27.26
CA SER A 53 -20.24 -0.98 28.46
C SER A 53 -19.92 0.49 28.68
N HIS A 54 -20.92 1.37 28.50
CA HIS A 54 -20.85 2.84 28.64
C HIS A 54 -19.72 3.26 29.57
N ASN A 55 -18.55 3.67 29.06
CA ASN A 55 -17.40 4.25 29.81
C ASN A 55 -16.07 4.19 29.00
N ILE A 56 -16.07 4.28 27.67
CA ILE A 56 -14.80 4.41 26.92
C ILE A 56 -14.31 5.86 26.99
N LEU A 57 -13.10 6.06 27.51
CA LEU A 57 -12.49 7.40 27.66
C LEU A 57 -11.66 7.79 26.45
N SER A 58 -10.81 6.86 26.00
CA SER A 58 -9.89 7.05 24.88
C SER A 58 -9.64 5.72 24.17
N TRP A 59 -9.16 5.76 22.93
CA TRP A 59 -8.78 4.58 22.16
C TRP A 59 -7.77 4.93 21.07
N GLY A 60 -7.03 3.92 20.60
CA GLY A 60 -6.11 4.09 19.50
C GLY A 60 -5.61 2.77 18.90
N ILE A 61 -5.31 2.82 17.61
CA ILE A 61 -4.77 1.68 16.85
C ILE A 61 -3.29 1.85 16.47
N THR A 62 -2.71 3.03 16.73
CA THR A 62 -1.32 3.35 16.34
C THR A 62 -0.32 2.97 17.42
N SER A 63 0.95 2.83 17.04
CA SER A 63 2.02 2.55 18.00
C SER A 63 2.20 3.63 19.07
N ASP A 64 1.80 4.87 18.78
CA ASP A 64 2.00 5.99 19.70
C ASP A 64 1.03 5.91 20.87
N TYR A 65 -0.22 5.50 20.61
CA TYR A 65 -1.18 5.16 21.65
C TYR A 65 -0.68 4.01 22.52
N PHE A 66 -0.13 2.96 21.91
CA PHE A 66 0.50 1.85 22.66
C PHE A 66 1.70 2.26 23.53
N LYS A 67 2.55 3.17 23.05
CA LYS A 67 3.74 3.61 23.78
C LYS A 67 3.43 4.56 24.93
N TRP A 68 2.30 5.26 24.85
CA TRP A 68 1.82 6.07 25.96
C TRP A 68 1.49 5.18 27.17
N GLU A 69 1.05 3.95 26.93
CA GLU A 69 0.58 2.99 27.93
C GLU A 69 1.68 2.07 28.51
N LYS A 70 2.92 2.57 28.59
CA LYS A 70 4.18 1.82 28.80
C LYS A 70 4.35 1.00 30.10
N ASN A 71 3.32 0.86 30.91
CA ASN A 71 3.38 0.12 32.18
C ASN A 71 2.79 -1.30 32.13
N HIS A 72 2.35 -1.77 30.95
CA HIS A 72 1.80 -3.12 30.82
C HIS A 72 2.89 -4.15 30.48
N SER A 73 3.04 -5.16 31.33
CA SER A 73 3.93 -6.32 31.18
C SER A 73 3.38 -7.41 30.25
N GLY A 74 2.37 -7.08 29.44
CA GLY A 74 1.71 -8.02 28.53
C GLY A 74 2.54 -8.35 27.30
N ALA A 75 2.33 -9.54 26.73
CA ALA A 75 2.93 -9.97 25.46
C ALA A 75 2.30 -9.28 24.23
N GLU A 76 1.38 -8.34 24.44
CA GLU A 76 0.67 -7.63 23.38
C GLU A 76 1.58 -6.61 22.70
N HIS A 77 1.40 -6.42 21.39
CA HIS A 77 2.19 -5.48 20.61
C HIS A 77 1.31 -4.65 19.68
N PRO A 78 1.78 -3.44 19.26
CA PRO A 78 1.06 -2.61 18.31
C PRO A 78 0.81 -3.34 16.99
N ILE A 79 -0.25 -2.94 16.29
CA ILE A 79 -0.55 -3.45 14.95
C ILE A 79 0.62 -3.17 14.00
N LYS A 80 1.04 -4.22 13.30
CA LYS A 80 1.98 -4.18 12.17
C LYS A 80 1.26 -4.70 10.92
N ALA A 81 1.51 -4.03 9.80
CA ALA A 81 1.01 -4.47 8.50
C ALA A 81 2.16 -5.14 7.71
N THR A 82 1.92 -6.34 7.20
CA THR A 82 2.87 -7.07 6.36
C THR A 82 2.20 -7.48 5.06
N VAL A 83 2.91 -7.35 3.94
CA VAL A 83 2.39 -7.70 2.61
C VAL A 83 2.94 -9.05 2.19
N TYR A 84 2.06 -9.94 1.76
CA TYR A 84 2.34 -11.30 1.28
C TYR A 84 1.67 -11.55 -0.07
N ASN A 85 2.04 -12.66 -0.71
CA ASN A 85 1.38 -13.22 -1.90
C ASN A 85 1.16 -12.18 -3.00
N VAL A 86 2.23 -11.44 -3.32
CA VAL A 86 2.22 -10.41 -4.35
C VAL A 86 2.23 -11.10 -5.70
N THR A 87 1.17 -10.91 -6.48
CA THR A 87 1.03 -11.55 -7.78
C THR A 87 0.72 -10.53 -8.88
N CYS A 88 1.15 -10.87 -10.09
CA CYS A 88 0.90 -10.15 -11.33
C CYS A 88 0.40 -11.18 -12.35
N HIS A 89 -0.92 -11.31 -12.48
CA HIS A 89 -1.56 -12.25 -13.38
C HIS A 89 -1.60 -11.67 -14.79
N GLY A 90 -0.78 -12.26 -15.67
CA GLY A 90 -0.63 -11.85 -17.06
C GLY A 90 0.83 -11.99 -17.50
N THR A 91 1.04 -12.34 -18.76
CA THR A 91 2.40 -12.50 -19.30
C THR A 91 3.01 -11.15 -19.58
N MET A 92 4.08 -10.84 -18.87
CA MET A 92 4.85 -9.61 -18.98
C MET A 92 6.23 -9.93 -19.55
N THR A 93 6.36 -9.93 -20.89
CA THR A 93 7.63 -10.18 -21.59
C THR A 93 8.74 -9.29 -21.04
N ASN A 94 9.90 -9.88 -20.76
CA ASN A 94 11.08 -9.15 -20.36
C ASN A 94 11.79 -8.60 -21.62
N TYR A 95 12.01 -7.29 -21.66
CA TYR A 95 12.72 -6.60 -22.75
C TYR A 95 14.08 -6.06 -22.31
N VAL A 96 14.57 -6.46 -21.13
CA VAL A 96 15.95 -6.20 -20.73
C VAL A 96 16.88 -6.88 -21.75
N GLY A 97 17.86 -6.14 -22.25
CA GLY A 97 18.75 -6.58 -23.34
C GLY A 97 18.22 -6.34 -24.76
N SER A 98 16.99 -5.85 -24.91
CA SER A 98 16.51 -5.29 -26.19
C SER A 98 16.93 -3.83 -26.35
N ASP A 99 16.76 -3.27 -27.56
CA ASP A 99 16.93 -1.84 -27.86
C ASP A 99 15.81 -0.98 -27.24
N LEU A 100 15.76 -0.97 -25.91
CA LEU A 100 14.80 -0.22 -25.11
C LEU A 100 15.34 1.20 -24.89
N PHE A 101 14.54 2.21 -25.24
CA PHE A 101 14.86 3.61 -24.95
C PHE A 101 14.24 4.09 -23.65
N PHE A 102 13.03 3.64 -23.36
CA PHE A 102 12.25 4.16 -22.24
C PHE A 102 11.24 3.12 -21.74
N ILE A 103 11.09 3.08 -20.42
CA ILE A 103 10.04 2.31 -19.76
C ILE A 103 9.29 3.15 -18.72
N GLY A 104 7.96 3.09 -18.80
CA GLY A 104 7.06 3.60 -17.78
C GLY A 104 6.23 2.46 -17.20
N SER A 105 6.35 2.24 -15.90
CA SER A 105 5.54 1.29 -15.14
C SER A 105 4.54 2.05 -14.29
N TYR A 106 3.30 1.59 -14.25
CA TYR A 106 2.21 2.28 -13.60
C TYR A 106 1.37 1.29 -12.80
N LEU A 107 1.29 1.50 -11.48
CA LEU A 107 0.43 0.74 -10.59
C LEU A 107 -0.82 1.56 -10.27
N LYS A 108 -1.99 0.99 -10.59
CA LYS A 108 -3.31 1.53 -10.19
C LYS A 108 -4.04 0.51 -9.36
N LEU A 109 -4.33 0.85 -8.11
CA LEU A 109 -5.19 0.07 -7.24
C LEU A 109 -6.66 0.32 -7.62
N THR A 110 -7.42 -0.76 -7.77
CA THR A 110 -8.88 -0.73 -7.94
C THR A 110 -9.58 -0.94 -6.60
N GLU A 111 -8.96 -1.72 -5.73
CA GLU A 111 -9.35 -1.94 -4.34
C GLU A 111 -8.14 -1.60 -3.48
N GLY A 112 -8.24 -0.45 -2.80
CA GLY A 112 -7.17 0.07 -1.95
C GLY A 112 -7.55 0.02 -0.46
N ILE A 113 -6.58 0.35 0.37
CA ILE A 113 -6.77 0.46 1.81
C ILE A 113 -6.28 1.80 2.33
N TYR A 114 -7.06 2.37 3.24
CA TYR A 114 -6.66 3.47 4.10
C TYR A 114 -6.40 2.92 5.50
N CYS A 115 -5.17 3.11 5.97
CA CYS A 115 -4.77 2.74 7.32
C CYS A 115 -3.60 3.63 7.79
N PRO A 116 -3.35 3.75 9.10
CA PRO A 116 -2.22 4.51 9.62
C PRO A 116 -0.89 3.74 9.53
N PHE A 117 -0.89 2.54 8.95
CA PHE A 117 0.28 1.67 8.90
C PHE A 117 1.00 1.76 7.54
N ASN A 118 2.31 1.54 7.54
CA ASN A 118 3.05 1.45 6.30
C ASN A 118 2.78 0.11 5.60
N VAL A 119 2.08 0.13 4.47
CA VAL A 119 1.81 -1.06 3.65
C VAL A 119 2.74 -1.02 2.44
N SER A 120 3.97 -1.50 2.59
CA SER A 120 4.98 -1.45 1.52
C SER A 120 5.22 -2.82 0.88
N VAL A 121 5.40 -2.82 -0.44
CA VAL A 121 5.71 -4.02 -1.22
C VAL A 121 6.95 -3.81 -2.07
N ASN A 122 7.76 -4.85 -2.26
CA ASN A 122 8.84 -4.84 -3.24
C ASN A 122 8.33 -5.42 -4.56
N ILE A 123 8.36 -4.62 -5.61
CA ILE A 123 7.97 -5.03 -6.97
C ILE A 123 9.23 -5.06 -7.83
N THR A 124 9.45 -6.19 -8.49
CA THR A 124 10.56 -6.35 -9.42
C THR A 124 10.19 -5.72 -10.77
N LEU A 125 10.92 -4.68 -11.16
CA LEU A 125 10.68 -3.92 -12.38
C LEU A 125 11.98 -3.67 -13.15
N PRO A 126 11.95 -3.63 -14.48
CA PRO A 126 13.07 -3.12 -15.27
C PRO A 126 13.26 -1.61 -15.04
N VAL A 127 14.50 -1.22 -14.78
CA VAL A 127 14.94 0.15 -14.48
C VAL A 127 16.23 0.45 -15.22
N HIS A 128 16.44 1.71 -15.60
CA HIS A 128 17.66 2.19 -16.20
C HIS A 128 18.67 2.56 -15.11
N THR A 129 19.87 2.03 -15.17
CA THR A 129 20.96 2.28 -14.22
C THR A 129 22.29 2.12 -14.92
N GLY A 130 23.20 3.08 -14.74
CA GLY A 130 24.54 2.99 -15.34
C GLY A 130 24.55 2.91 -16.88
N GLY A 131 23.55 3.49 -17.54
CA GLY A 131 23.42 3.46 -19.01
C GLY A 131 22.79 2.20 -19.58
N GLN A 132 22.32 1.26 -18.74
CA GLN A 132 21.69 0.02 -19.20
C GLN A 132 20.37 -0.25 -18.45
N PHE A 133 19.46 -0.97 -19.09
CA PHE A 133 18.27 -1.47 -18.42
C PHE A 133 18.59 -2.78 -17.70
N GLN A 134 18.21 -2.84 -16.43
CA GLN A 134 18.36 -4.01 -15.58
C GLN A 134 17.11 -4.23 -14.72
N VAL A 135 16.92 -5.44 -14.22
CA VAL A 135 15.81 -5.74 -13.31
C VAL A 135 16.22 -5.34 -11.89
N ALA A 136 15.38 -4.56 -11.21
CA ALA A 136 15.61 -4.17 -9.82
C ALA A 136 14.33 -4.24 -8.98
N ASN A 137 14.50 -4.42 -7.67
CA ASN A 137 13.41 -4.35 -6.72
C ASN A 137 13.12 -2.89 -6.37
N VAL A 138 11.86 -2.50 -6.52
CA VAL A 138 11.37 -1.17 -6.20
C VAL A 138 10.34 -1.27 -5.08
N THR A 139 10.61 -0.59 -3.97
CA THR A 139 9.67 -0.53 -2.85
C THR A 139 8.56 0.48 -3.13
N VAL A 140 7.31 0.02 -3.06
CA VAL A 140 6.11 0.80 -3.32
C VAL A 140 5.21 0.73 -2.09
N ASN A 141 5.01 1.87 -1.42
CA ASN A 141 3.95 2.00 -0.41
C ASN A 141 2.55 1.99 -1.09
N LEU A 142 1.72 1.02 -0.73
CA LEU A 142 0.36 0.78 -1.22
C LEU A 142 -0.72 1.44 -0.35
N ASN A 143 -0.31 2.12 0.73
CA ASN A 143 -1.23 2.89 1.55
C ASN A 143 -1.66 4.16 0.80
N ASN A 144 -2.94 4.52 0.93
CA ASN A 144 -3.61 5.70 0.36
C ASN A 144 -3.96 5.64 -1.15
N ARG A 145 -4.92 6.50 -1.53
CA ARG A 145 -5.59 6.66 -2.85
C ARG A 145 -4.70 7.15 -4.00
N LYS A 146 -3.49 6.62 -4.15
CA LYS A 146 -2.57 7.18 -5.15
C LYS A 146 -1.98 6.11 -6.06
N ALA A 147 -2.15 6.30 -7.36
CA ALA A 147 -1.39 5.55 -8.33
C ALA A 147 0.07 5.99 -8.31
N LYS A 148 0.95 5.04 -8.62
CA LYS A 148 2.37 5.30 -8.74
C LYS A 148 2.82 5.05 -10.15
N LEU A 149 3.34 6.09 -10.78
CA LEU A 149 4.04 6.04 -12.04
C LEU A 149 5.53 6.03 -11.77
N ILE A 150 6.20 5.04 -12.30
CA ILE A 150 7.65 4.82 -12.20
C ILE A 150 8.19 4.98 -13.61
N ARG A 151 9.01 5.99 -13.85
CA ARG A 151 9.66 6.24 -15.15
C ARG A 151 11.14 5.92 -15.08
N SER A 152 11.65 5.31 -16.14
CA SER A 152 13.08 5.05 -16.27
C SER A 152 13.52 4.98 -17.75
N PRO A 153 14.55 5.71 -18.18
CA PRO A 153 15.25 6.76 -17.42
C PRO A 153 14.32 7.94 -17.08
N ASN A 154 14.77 8.84 -16.19
CA ASN A 154 14.03 10.05 -15.85
C ASN A 154 14.07 11.10 -16.97
N GLN A 155 13.47 10.77 -18.11
CA GLN A 155 13.41 11.59 -19.31
C GLN A 155 12.01 11.53 -19.92
N GLN A 156 11.70 12.45 -20.85
CA GLN A 156 10.46 12.32 -21.61
C GLN A 156 10.57 11.16 -22.60
N PRO A 157 9.46 10.45 -22.87
CA PRO A 157 9.45 9.43 -23.90
C PRO A 157 9.84 10.04 -25.25
N PRO A 158 10.69 9.37 -26.04
CA PRO A 158 11.10 9.88 -27.35
C PRO A 158 9.91 9.87 -28.34
N LYS A 159 9.86 10.87 -29.24
CA LYS A 159 8.74 11.09 -30.19
C LYS A 159 9.09 10.73 -31.66
N ARG A 160 10.09 9.87 -31.90
CA ARG A 160 10.59 9.56 -33.26
C ARG A 160 9.71 8.51 -33.97
N LYS A 161 9.65 8.55 -35.30
CA LYS A 161 8.87 7.60 -36.13
C LYS A 161 9.37 6.15 -36.03
N GLU A 162 10.64 5.95 -35.75
CA GLU A 162 11.32 4.65 -35.66
C GLU A 162 11.16 3.97 -34.28
N ILE A 163 10.21 4.44 -33.47
CA ILE A 163 10.04 3.95 -32.09
C ILE A 163 8.72 3.23 -31.98
N ARG A 164 8.81 1.93 -31.72
CA ARG A 164 7.65 1.09 -31.46
C ARG A 164 7.23 1.24 -30.00
N LYS A 165 6.00 1.70 -29.78
CA LYS A 165 5.37 1.71 -28.47
C LYS A 165 4.70 0.37 -28.18
N VAL A 166 5.15 -0.32 -27.14
CA VAL A 166 4.56 -1.59 -26.67
C VAL A 166 3.90 -1.35 -25.31
N ARG A 167 2.68 -1.86 -25.13
CA ARG A 167 1.95 -1.79 -23.87
C ARG A 167 1.66 -3.18 -23.36
N GLN A 168 1.97 -3.42 -22.10
CA GLN A 168 1.64 -4.64 -21.38
C GLN A 168 0.86 -4.29 -20.11
N ARG A 169 0.04 -5.24 -19.66
CA ARG A 169 -0.73 -5.11 -18.43
C ARG A 169 -0.79 -6.46 -17.73
N CYS A 170 -0.89 -6.43 -16.41
CA CYS A 170 -1.27 -7.58 -15.61
C CYS A 170 -2.20 -7.13 -14.49
N SER A 171 -3.04 -8.05 -14.05
CA SER A 171 -3.84 -7.87 -12.84
C SER A 171 -2.95 -8.07 -11.62
N PHE A 172 -2.93 -7.08 -10.75
CA PHE A 172 -2.13 -7.08 -9.53
C PHE A 172 -2.99 -7.48 -8.35
N SER A 173 -2.46 -8.35 -7.49
CA SER A 173 -3.03 -8.59 -6.16
C SER A 173 -1.95 -8.78 -5.11
N ALA A 174 -2.26 -8.40 -3.88
CA ALA A 174 -1.39 -8.62 -2.73
C ALA A 174 -2.24 -8.78 -1.46
N ALA A 175 -1.86 -9.70 -0.58
CA ALA A 175 -2.50 -9.87 0.71
C ALA A 175 -1.79 -8.99 1.75
N VAL A 176 -2.56 -8.18 2.48
CA VAL A 176 -2.08 -7.40 3.62
C VAL A 176 -2.56 -8.09 4.88
N VAL A 177 -1.61 -8.48 5.73
CA VAL A 177 -1.87 -9.10 7.02
C VAL A 177 -1.56 -8.08 8.11
N PHE A 178 -2.57 -7.73 8.88
CA PHE A 178 -2.45 -6.94 10.10
C PHE A 178 -2.34 -7.90 11.30
N ASN A 179 -1.31 -7.70 12.11
CA ASN A 179 -1.04 -8.51 13.29
C ASN A 179 -0.71 -7.60 14.47
N GLY A 180 -1.26 -7.90 15.65
CA GLY A 180 -1.16 -7.10 16.86
C GLY A 180 -2.52 -6.67 17.36
N SER A 181 -2.52 -5.75 18.34
CA SER A 181 -3.74 -5.31 19.00
C SER A 181 -3.97 -3.81 18.80
N PHE A 182 -5.21 -3.37 18.97
CA PHE A 182 -5.54 -1.99 19.30
C PHE A 182 -5.93 -1.89 20.78
N ALA A 183 -5.97 -0.69 21.33
CA ALA A 183 -6.26 -0.50 22.75
C ALA A 183 -7.31 0.58 22.97
N TYR A 184 -8.04 0.46 24.08
CA TYR A 184 -8.93 1.49 24.59
C TYR A 184 -8.93 1.51 26.11
N GLU A 185 -9.15 2.69 26.66
CA GLU A 185 -9.30 2.92 28.09
C GLU A 185 -10.77 2.92 28.48
N THR A 186 -11.09 2.24 29.56
CA THR A 186 -12.41 2.28 30.18
C THR A 186 -12.34 2.68 31.64
N MET A 187 -13.38 3.35 32.12
CA MET A 187 -13.57 3.68 33.53
C MET A 187 -14.46 2.64 34.21
N SER A 188 -14.07 2.18 35.40
CA SER A 188 -14.93 1.35 36.26
C SER A 188 -16.26 2.06 36.56
N ASP A 189 -17.32 1.29 36.83
CA ASP A 189 -18.64 1.84 37.20
C ASP A 189 -18.58 2.76 38.45
N GLU A 190 -17.62 2.53 39.34
CA GLU A 190 -17.36 3.35 40.53
C GLU A 190 -16.57 4.64 40.25
N GLY A 191 -16.17 4.89 38.99
CA GLY A 191 -15.47 6.11 38.56
C GLY A 191 -14.00 6.25 38.99
N ASN A 192 -13.47 5.32 39.80
CA ASN A 192 -12.19 5.51 40.48
C ASN A 192 -10.99 4.81 39.81
N VAL A 193 -11.22 3.87 38.89
CA VAL A 193 -10.15 3.08 38.26
C VAL A 193 -10.30 3.10 36.75
N THR A 194 -9.24 3.53 36.05
CA THR A 194 -9.11 3.33 34.61
C THR A 194 -8.44 2.00 34.33
N LYS A 195 -8.95 1.29 33.32
CA LYS A 195 -8.38 0.04 32.84
C LYS A 195 -8.16 0.13 31.34
N THR A 196 -6.97 -0.23 30.90
CA THR A 196 -6.67 -0.37 29.48
C THR A 196 -6.93 -1.80 29.03
N LEU A 197 -7.64 -1.93 27.91
CA LEU A 197 -7.99 -3.20 27.29
C LEU A 197 -7.36 -3.27 25.91
N PHE A 198 -6.67 -4.38 25.65
CA PHE A 198 -6.09 -4.70 24.36
C PHE A 198 -7.00 -5.67 23.61
N VAL A 199 -7.27 -5.36 22.34
CA VAL A 199 -8.12 -6.17 21.48
C VAL A 199 -7.33 -6.57 20.23
N PRO A 200 -7.23 -7.86 19.92
CA PRO A 200 -6.58 -8.31 18.69
C PRO A 200 -7.25 -7.69 17.45
N VAL A 201 -6.43 -7.30 16.47
CA VAL A 201 -6.92 -6.64 15.24
C VAL A 201 -7.90 -7.50 14.44
N GLY A 202 -7.85 -8.83 14.59
CA GLY A 202 -8.81 -9.76 13.99
C GLY A 202 -10.27 -9.51 14.38
N TYR A 203 -10.54 -8.81 15.50
CA TYR A 203 -11.90 -8.39 15.90
C TYR A 203 -12.46 -7.21 15.10
N LEU A 204 -11.62 -6.55 14.28
CA LEU A 204 -12.06 -5.50 13.34
C LEU A 204 -12.59 -6.09 12.01
N ASN A 205 -12.98 -7.36 12.01
CA ASN A 205 -13.42 -8.03 10.79
C ASN A 205 -14.72 -7.45 10.25
N ASN A 206 -14.75 -7.27 8.94
CA ASN A 206 -15.91 -6.78 8.21
C ASN A 206 -15.88 -7.34 6.79
N THR A 207 -16.62 -8.43 6.58
CA THR A 207 -16.66 -9.11 5.28
C THR A 207 -17.22 -8.23 4.17
N SER A 208 -18.10 -7.27 4.49
CA SER A 208 -18.61 -6.28 3.52
C SER A 208 -17.51 -5.35 2.99
N GLN A 209 -16.51 -5.06 3.83
CA GLN A 209 -15.31 -4.29 3.50
C GLN A 209 -14.11 -5.19 3.13
N GLU A 210 -14.33 -6.50 2.97
CA GLU A 210 -13.30 -7.51 2.65
C GLU A 210 -12.20 -7.68 3.72
N PHE A 211 -12.42 -7.17 4.93
CA PHE A 211 -11.58 -7.46 6.08
C PHE A 211 -11.95 -8.83 6.65
N GLN A 212 -11.07 -9.80 6.46
CA GLN A 212 -11.26 -11.19 6.87
C GLN A 212 -10.48 -11.50 8.14
N ARG A 213 -11.12 -12.18 9.09
CA ARG A 213 -10.46 -12.64 10.31
C ARG A 213 -9.68 -13.93 10.03
N ASN A 214 -8.45 -13.99 10.53
CA ASN A 214 -7.68 -15.24 10.61
C ASN A 214 -7.05 -15.34 12.02
N GLY A 215 -7.77 -15.98 12.95
CA GLY A 215 -7.42 -15.97 14.37
C GLY A 215 -7.42 -14.54 14.93
N ASP A 216 -6.27 -14.11 15.46
CA ASP A 216 -6.04 -12.76 15.98
C ASP A 216 -5.62 -11.75 14.90
N ASN A 217 -5.35 -12.24 13.68
CA ASN A 217 -4.94 -11.42 12.56
C ASN A 217 -6.13 -10.97 11.71
N LEU A 218 -5.92 -9.86 11.01
CA LEU A 218 -6.84 -9.36 10.01
C LEU A 218 -6.18 -9.39 8.63
N ILE A 219 -6.88 -9.93 7.64
CA ILE A 219 -6.39 -10.05 6.27
C ILE A 219 -7.23 -9.16 5.36
N TYR A 220 -6.57 -8.42 4.49
CA TYR A 220 -7.20 -7.64 3.42
C TYR A 220 -6.50 -7.92 2.09
N THR A 221 -7.24 -8.10 1.00
CA THR A 221 -6.65 -8.30 -0.32
C THR A 221 -6.69 -7.00 -1.11
N LEU A 222 -5.51 -6.47 -1.44
CA LEU A 222 -5.38 -5.37 -2.39
C LEU A 222 -5.52 -5.90 -3.82
N ARG A 223 -6.24 -5.17 -4.67
CA ARG A 223 -6.36 -5.48 -6.09
C ARG A 223 -6.09 -4.25 -6.95
N GLY A 224 -5.54 -4.48 -8.13
CA GLY A 224 -5.23 -3.42 -9.05
C GLY A 224 -4.72 -3.93 -10.39
N ASN A 225 -4.05 -3.04 -11.10
CA ASN A 225 -3.42 -3.33 -12.38
C ASN A 225 -2.04 -2.68 -12.42
N ILE A 226 -1.05 -3.44 -12.89
CA ILE A 226 0.23 -2.88 -13.32
C ILE A 226 0.19 -2.78 -14.83
N ALA A 227 0.40 -1.57 -15.35
CA ALA A 227 0.58 -1.31 -16.77
C ALA A 227 2.03 -0.90 -17.03
N ARG A 228 2.63 -1.48 -18.06
CA ARG A 228 3.96 -1.15 -18.53
C ARG A 228 3.88 -0.63 -19.95
N ILE A 229 4.55 0.49 -20.20
CA ILE A 229 4.67 1.11 -21.51
C ILE A 229 6.16 1.16 -21.84
N MET A 230 6.53 0.58 -22.97
CA MET A 230 7.90 0.49 -23.45
C MET A 230 8.02 1.17 -24.81
N TYR A 231 9.16 1.79 -25.04
CA TYR A 231 9.52 2.44 -26.28
C TYR A 231 10.78 1.76 -26.80
N LEU A 232 10.62 0.93 -27.83
CA LEU A 232 11.66 0.10 -28.42
C LEU A 232 12.10 0.71 -29.75
N GLN A 233 13.38 0.59 -30.10
CA GLN A 233 13.82 0.85 -31.46
C GLN A 233 13.14 -0.14 -32.42
N GLN A 234 12.58 0.39 -33.50
CA GLN A 234 12.08 -0.45 -34.57
C GLN A 234 13.29 -0.93 -35.38
N SER A 235 13.53 -2.24 -35.41
CA SER A 235 14.54 -2.79 -36.31
C SER A 235 14.17 -2.42 -37.74
N THR A 236 15.06 -1.72 -38.43
CA THR A 236 14.95 -1.35 -39.84
C THR A 236 15.47 -2.46 -40.76
N ALA A 237 15.82 -3.63 -40.22
CA ALA A 237 16.27 -4.76 -41.01
C ALA A 237 15.16 -5.21 -41.97
N LYS A 238 15.32 -4.86 -43.26
CA LYS A 238 14.55 -5.48 -44.33
C LYS A 238 14.79 -7.00 -44.26
N PRO A 239 13.75 -7.84 -44.28
CA PRO A 239 13.98 -9.27 -44.43
C PRO A 239 14.73 -9.48 -45.74
N ILE A 240 15.93 -10.04 -45.65
CA ILE A 240 16.60 -10.61 -46.82
C ILE A 240 15.80 -11.87 -47.12
N LEU A 241 14.93 -11.80 -48.14
CA LEU A 241 14.38 -12.98 -48.77
C LEU A 241 15.57 -13.70 -49.42
N VAL A 242 16.00 -14.80 -48.81
CA VAL A 242 16.88 -15.80 -49.42
C VAL A 242 16.01 -16.86 -50.05
#